data_AF-H4F4V2-F1
#
_entry.id   AF-H4F4V2-F1
#
_cell.length_a   1.000
_cell.length_b   1.000
_cell.length_c   1.000
_cell.angle_alpha   90.00
_cell.angle_beta   90.00
_cell.angle_gamma   90.00
#
_symmetry.space_group_name_H-M   'P 1'
#
loop_
_entity.id
_entity.type
_entity.pdbx_description
1 polymer ?
#
loop_
_entity_poly.entity_id
_entity_poly.type
_entity_poly.pdbx_seq_one_letter_code
_entity_poly.pdbx_strand_id
1 'polypeptide(L)' 'MDTMSLLAFALAFFLFAASPGPDNMTIVARTVSHGPASGIAYGIGTVFGILIYLGLAAFGLSIIASEMGLLMTVLRY' A
#
# COMPACT_ATOMS: atom_id res chain seq x y z
N MET A 1 -13.40 -4.67 -17.04
CA MET A 1 -13.66 -3.26 -16.66
C MET A 1 -13.78 -2.46 -17.93
N ASP A 2 -14.78 -1.59 -18.05
CA ASP A 2 -14.91 -0.69 -19.20
C ASP A 2 -13.84 0.42 -19.14
N THR A 3 -13.55 1.05 -20.28
CA THR A 3 -12.49 2.07 -20.41
C THR A 3 -12.74 3.29 -19.53
N MET A 4 -14.01 3.68 -19.32
CA MET A 4 -14.34 4.82 -18.46
C MET A 4 -14.04 4.50 -17.00
N SER A 5 -14.38 3.30 -16.53
CA SER A 5 -14.03 2.81 -15.19
C SER A 5 -12.53 2.76 -14.96
N LEU A 6 -11.75 2.33 -15.97
CA LEU A 6 -10.28 2.32 -15.90
C LEU A 6 -9.71 3.74 -15.78
N LEU A 7 -10.22 4.68 -16.58
CA LEU A 7 -9.78 6.08 -16.52
C LEU A 7 -10.15 6.73 -15.18
N ALA A 8 -11.37 6.50 -14.69
CA ALA A 8 -11.81 7.01 -13.39
C ALA A 8 -10.96 6.44 -12.25
N PHE A 9 -10.67 5.13 -12.27
CA PHE A 9 -9.80 4.47 -11.30
C PHE A 9 -8.38 5.04 -11.33
N ALA A 10 -7.79 5.15 -12.52
CA ALA A 10 -6.45 5.69 -12.69
C ALA A 10 -6.35 7.14 -12.18
N LEU A 11 -7.35 7.98 -12.48
CA LEU A 11 -7.39 9.37 -12.04
C LEU A 11 -7.55 9.48 -10.52
N ALA A 12 -8.41 8.65 -9.92
CA ALA A 12 -8.56 8.58 -8.47
C ALA A 12 -7.25 8.18 -7.78
N PHE A 13 -6.58 7.14 -8.27
CA PHE A 13 -5.29 6.68 -7.74
C PHE A 13 -4.17 7.71 -7.95
N PHE A 14 -4.18 8.41 -9.08
CA PHE A 14 -3.23 9.48 -9.33
C PHE A 14 -3.37 10.62 -8.31
N LEU A 15 -4.60 11.09 -8.08
CA LEU A 15 -4.87 12.13 -7.08
C LEU A 15 -4.50 11.66 -5.66
N PHE A 16 -4.81 10.41 -5.33
CA PHE A 16 -4.43 9.81 -4.05
C PHE A 16 -2.90 9.78 -3.88
N ALA A 17 -2.16 9.32 -4.90
CA ALA A 17 -0.70 9.26 -4.88
C ALA A 17 -0.05 10.66 -4.87
N ALA A 18 -0.68 11.66 -5.49
CA ALA A 18 -0.18 13.03 -5.49
C ALA A 18 -0.37 13.73 -4.13
N SER A 19 -1.34 13.28 -3.32
CA SER A 19 -1.52 13.83 -1.98
C SER A 19 -0.36 13.42 -1.06
N PRO A 20 0.34 14.37 -0.39
CA PRO A 20 1.37 14.01 0.57
C PRO A 20 0.73 13.27 1.75
N GLY A 21 0.95 11.96 1.80
CA GLY A 21 0.44 11.12 2.87
C GLY A 21 1.14 11.38 4.21
N PRO A 22 0.61 10.81 5.31
CA PRO A 22 1.18 10.96 6.65
C PRO A 22 2.64 10.46 6.73
N ASP A 23 3.01 9.48 5.92
CA ASP A 23 4.39 8.96 5.86
C ASP A 23 5.37 10.00 5.31
N ASN A 24 5.06 10.62 4.16
CA ASN A 24 5.86 11.68 3.56
C ASN A 24 6.01 12.88 4.52
N MET A 25 4.93 13.25 5.22
CA MET A 25 4.96 14.32 6.23
C MET A 25 5.86 13.96 7.41
N THR A 26 5.88 12.69 7.82
CA THR A 26 6.72 12.22 8.92
C THR A 26 8.20 12.17 8.52
N ILE A 27 8.52 11.77 7.28
CA ILE A 27 9.88 11.85 6.72
C ILE A 27 10.37 13.29 6.74
N VAL A 28 9.55 14.24 6.27
CA VAL A 28 9.90 15.67 6.27
C VAL A 28 10.10 16.18 7.70
N ALA A 29 9.19 15.89 8.63
CA ALA A 29 9.31 16.30 10.03
C ALA A 29 10.58 15.72 10.69
N ARG A 30 10.89 14.44 10.47
CA ARG A 30 12.12 13.80 10.96
C ARG A 30 13.38 14.44 10.36
N THR A 31 13.34 14.73 9.07
CA THR A 31 14.44 15.37 8.34
C THR A 31 14.73 16.77 8.86
N VAL A 32 13.68 17.57 9.06
CA VAL A 32 13.82 18.94 9.56
C VAL A 32 14.28 18.97 11.02
N SER A 33 13.74 18.09 11.87
CA SER A 33 14.06 18.10 13.31
C SER A 33 15.38 17.42 13.67
N HIS A 34 15.83 16.42 12.92
CA HIS A 34 16.98 15.57 13.28
C HIS A 34 18.00 15.40 12.14
N GLY A 35 17.83 16.13 11.04
CA GLY A 35 18.72 16.11 9.89
C GLY A 35 18.40 15.01 8.86
N PRO A 36 19.02 15.08 7.66
CA PRO A 36 18.72 14.20 6.52
C PRO A 36 18.89 12.70 6.81
N ALA A 37 19.90 12.33 7.61
CA ALA A 37 20.16 10.93 7.96
C ALA A 37 18.97 10.29 8.70
N SER A 38 18.28 11.03 9.58
CA SER A 38 17.11 10.55 10.31
C SER A 38 15.90 10.32 9.41
N GLY A 39 15.72 11.20 8.41
CA GLY A 39 14.70 11.03 7.37
C GLY A 39 14.95 9.80 6.51
N ILE A 40 16.18 9.60 6.05
CA ILE A 40 16.58 8.42 5.27
C ILE A 40 16.40 7.14 6.08
N ALA A 41 16.85 7.12 7.34
CA ALA A 41 16.69 5.97 8.21
C ALA A 41 15.20 5.61 8.43
N TYR A 42 14.34 6.63 8.58
CA TYR A 42 12.89 6.41 8.64
C TYR A 42 12.34 5.83 7.34
N GLY A 43 12.67 6.43 6.19
CA GLY A 43 12.19 5.96 4.89
C GLY A 43 12.58 4.51 4.61
N ILE A 44 13.84 4.13 4.91
CA ILE A 44 14.29 2.73 4.79
C ILE A 44 13.46 1.82 5.71
N GLY A 45 13.27 2.21 6.97
CA GLY A 45 12.46 1.46 7.92
C GLY A 45 11.02 1.27 7.47
N THR A 46 10.38 2.33 6.96
CA THR A 46 9.02 2.26 6.42
C THR A 46 8.93 1.33 5.22
N VAL A 47 9.84 1.44 4.25
CA VAL A 47 9.86 0.57 3.06
C VAL A 47 10.03 -0.89 3.46
N PHE A 48 10.96 -1.21 4.35
CA PHE A 48 11.13 -2.58 4.86
C PHE A 48 9.86 -3.08 5.56
N GLY A 49 9.24 -2.27 6.40
CA GLY A 49 7.99 -2.61 7.08
C GLY A 49 6.86 -2.92 6.09
N ILE A 50 6.70 -2.09 5.05
CA ILE A 50 5.71 -2.30 3.98
C ILE A 50 5.99 -3.60 3.24
N LEU A 51 7.24 -3.89 2.88
CA LEU A 51 7.59 -5.12 2.15
C LEU A 51 7.32 -6.37 2.98
N ILE A 52 7.64 -6.35 4.27
CA ILE A 52 7.33 -7.46 5.19
C ILE A 52 5.82 -7.64 5.30
N TYR A 53 5.08 -6.56 5.57
CA TYR A 53 3.63 -6.61 5.68
C TYR A 53 2.97 -7.11 4.39
N LEU A 54 3.40 -6.60 3.23
CA LEU A 54 2.90 -7.00 1.93
C LEU A 54 3.21 -8.47 1.65
N GLY A 55 4.41 -8.95 2.01
CA GLY A 55 4.75 -10.37 1.92
C GLY A 55 3.82 -11.22 2.76
N LEU A 56 3.66 -10.89 4.04
CA LEU A 56 2.72 -11.58 4.93
C LEU A 56 1.28 -11.54 4.40
N ALA A 57 0.84 -10.39 3.88
CA ALA A 57 -0.49 -10.24 3.31
C ALA A 57 -0.66 -11.10 2.06
N ALA A 58 0.29 -11.10 1.12
CA ALA A 58 0.21 -11.86 -0.11
C ALA A 58 0.26 -13.39 0.12
N PHE A 59 1.22 -13.85 0.93
CA PHE A 59 1.34 -15.27 1.26
C PHE A 59 0.23 -15.73 2.21
N GLY A 60 -0.19 -14.89 3.16
CA GLY A 60 -1.32 -15.15 4.04
C GLY A 60 -2.65 -15.20 3.29
N LEU A 61 -2.89 -14.28 2.33
CA LEU A 61 -4.05 -14.34 1.44
C LEU A 61 -4.08 -15.63 0.63
N SER A 62 -2.92 -16.14 0.19
CA SER A 62 -2.84 -17.40 -0.55
C SER A 62 -3.39 -18.57 0.27
N ILE A 63 -3.04 -18.64 1.56
CA ILE A 63 -3.55 -19.66 2.49
C ILE A 63 -5.07 -19.49 2.65
N ILE A 64 -5.54 -18.28 2.93
CA ILE A 64 -6.97 -18.00 3.07
C ILE A 64 -7.73 -18.37 1.78
N ALA A 65 -7.20 -18.00 0.62
CA ALA A 65 -7.81 -18.30 -0.68
C ALA A 65 -7.94 -19.81 -0.93
N SER A 66 -7.01 -20.64 -0.45
CA SER A 66 -7.12 -22.10 -0.55
C SER A 66 -8.27 -22.70 0.26
N GLU A 67 -8.64 -22.07 1.39
CA GLU A 67 -9.76 -22.48 2.25
C GLU A 67 -11.11 -21.85 1.81
N MET A 68 -11.06 -20.75 1.05
CA MET A 68 -12.24 -20.00 0.62
C MET A 68 -12.97 -20.58 -0.61
N GLY A 69 -12.67 -21.82 -1.04
CA GLY A 69 -13.27 -22.41 -2.24
C GLY A 69 -14.82 -22.36 -2.28
N LEU A 70 -15.47 -22.59 -1.14
CA LEU A 70 -16.93 -22.50 -1.00
C LEU A 70 -17.44 -21.04 -1.06
N LEU A 71 -16.74 -20.12 -0.40
CA LEU A 71 -17.04 -18.69 -0.37
C LEU A 71 -16.88 -18.03 -1.75
N MET A 72 -15.82 -18.40 -2.48
CA MET A 72 -15.61 -17.98 -3.87
C MET A 72 -16.65 -18.56 -4.82
N THR A 73 -17.15 -19.77 -4.55
CA THR A 73 -18.23 -20.37 -5.34
C THR A 73 -19.55 -19.64 -5.12
N VAL A 74 -19.86 -19.25 -3.88
CA VAL A 74 -21.04 -18.43 -3.57
C VAL A 74 -20.93 -17.04 -4.19
N LEU A 75 -19.77 -16.37 -4.10
CA LEU A 75 -19.53 -15.06 -4.71
C LEU A 75 -19.59 -15.07 -6.26
N ARG A 76 -19.37 -16.23 -6.88
CA ARG A 76 -19.38 -16.40 -8.33
C ARG A 76 -20.79 -16.41 -8.93
N TYR A 77 -21.80 -16.74 -8.12
CA TYR A 77 -23.22 -16.72 -8.50
C TYR A 77 -23.90 -15.45 -8.02
#